data_AF-A0AAW4U6E9-F1
#
_entry.id   AF-A0AAW4U6E9-F1
#
_cell.length_a   1.000
_cell.length_b   1.000
_cell.length_c   1.000
_cell.angle_alpha   90.00
_cell.angle_beta   90.00
_cell.angle_gamma   90.00
#
_symmetry.space_group_name_H-M   'P 1'
#
loop_
_entity.id
_entity.type
_entity.pdbx_description
1 polymer ?
#
loop_
_entity_poly.entity_id
_entity_poly.type
_entity_poly.pdbx_seq_one_letter_code
_entity_poly.pdbx_strand_id
1 'polypeptide(L)' 'MQTMTLEELTQGKVFISDISTENTTTINGNKVIIGRYAVWSPLKDKPGHMIIEVGNDLTHLQQKYNISDNLVFKFLK' A
#
# COMPACT_ATOMS: atom_id res chain seq x y z
N MET A 1 -19.40 -19.16 0.84
CA MET A 1 -18.22 -18.38 1.26
C MET A 1 -18.60 -16.92 1.18
N GLN A 2 -18.45 -16.16 2.25
CA GLN A 2 -18.71 -14.72 2.25
C GLN A 2 -17.45 -14.01 1.72
N THR A 3 -17.60 -13.18 0.70
CA THR A 3 -16.52 -12.36 0.16
C THR A 3 -16.38 -11.11 1.02
N MET A 4 -15.20 -10.86 1.59
CA MET A 4 -14.90 -9.62 2.29
C MET A 4 -14.23 -8.63 1.33
N THR A 5 -14.57 -7.36 1.48
CA THR A 5 -13.90 -6.25 0.81
C THR A 5 -12.53 -5.98 1.43
N LEU A 6 -11.62 -5.36 0.66
CA LEU A 6 -10.33 -4.92 1.20
C LEU A 6 -10.51 -3.95 2.37
N GLU A 7 -11.53 -3.10 2.31
CA GLU A 7 -11.82 -2.11 3.35
C GLU A 7 -12.21 -2.78 4.66
N GLU A 8 -13.03 -3.83 4.62
CA GLU A 8 -13.36 -4.65 5.80
C GLU A 8 -12.13 -5.36 6.38
N LEU A 9 -11.19 -5.82 5.54
CA LEU A 9 -9.98 -6.50 5.99
C LEU A 9 -8.96 -5.55 6.65
N THR A 10 -8.92 -4.30 6.18
CA THR A 10 -7.89 -3.31 6.49
C THR A 10 -8.36 -2.16 7.38
N GLN A 11 -9.63 -2.15 7.79
CA GLN A 11 -10.20 -1.12 8.63
C GLN A 11 -9.35 -0.88 9.90
N GLY A 12 -8.90 0.37 10.07
CA GLY A 12 -8.08 0.78 11.21
C GLY A 12 -6.65 0.21 11.25
N LYS A 13 -6.21 -0.49 10.19
CA LYS A 13 -4.89 -1.11 10.11
C LYS A 13 -4.03 -0.43 9.06
N VAL A 14 -2.72 -0.41 9.33
CA VAL A 14 -1.72 -0.10 8.31
C VAL A 14 -1.48 -1.37 7.48
N PHE A 15 -1.44 -1.24 6.15
CA PHE A 15 -1.22 -2.37 5.25
C PHE A 15 -0.36 -1.97 4.05
N ILE A 16 0.15 -2.97 3.32
CA ILE A 16 0.92 -2.77 2.10
C ILE A 16 0.14 -3.31 0.91
N SER A 17 0.17 -2.59 -0.20
CA SER A 17 -0.21 -3.13 -1.50
C SER A 17 1.00 -3.28 -2.41
N ASP A 18 1.16 -4.46 -3.01
CA ASP A 18 2.01 -4.67 -4.18
C ASP A 18 1.29 -4.05 -5.39
N ILE A 19 1.77 -2.88 -5.82
CA ILE A 19 1.23 -2.15 -6.97
C ILE A 19 1.85 -2.58 -8.29
N SER A 20 2.65 -3.68 -8.29
CA SER A 20 3.14 -4.50 -9.41
C SER A 20 2.86 -3.92 -10.80
N THR A 21 3.51 -2.81 -11.09
CA THR A 21 3.80 -2.32 -12.43
C THR A 21 4.87 -1.28 -12.22
N GLU A 22 5.85 -1.22 -13.13
CA GLU A 22 6.75 -0.09 -13.27
C GLU A 22 5.90 1.14 -13.63
N ASN A 23 5.20 1.66 -12.63
CA ASN A 23 4.35 2.82 -12.79
C ASN A 23 5.32 3.99 -12.77
N THR A 24 5.58 4.51 -13.95
CA THR A 24 6.31 5.76 -14.04
C THR A 24 5.30 6.89 -13.95
N THR A 25 5.43 7.75 -12.94
CA THR A 25 4.67 9.00 -12.88
C THR A 25 5.54 10.15 -13.39
N THR A 26 4.90 11.23 -13.81
CA THR A 26 5.61 12.46 -14.21
C THR A 26 5.55 13.45 -13.06
N ILE A 27 6.68 13.69 -12.39
CA ILE A 27 6.82 14.74 -11.37
C ILE A 27 7.71 15.83 -11.97
N ASN A 28 7.19 17.07 -12.06
CA ASN A 28 7.90 18.21 -12.65
C ASN A 28 8.44 17.94 -14.07
N GLY A 29 7.71 17.19 -14.88
CA GLY A 29 8.12 16.85 -16.26
C GLY A 29 9.06 15.65 -16.38
N ASN A 30 9.54 15.08 -15.26
CA ASN A 30 10.44 13.93 -15.27
C ASN A 30 9.70 12.63 -14.99
N LYS A 31 10.02 11.59 -15.78
CA LYS A 31 9.52 10.23 -15.59
C LYS A 31 10.20 9.61 -14.37
N VAL A 32 9.46 9.44 -13.27
CA VAL A 32 9.93 8.87 -12.00
C VAL A 32 9.35 7.47 -11.83
N ILE A 33 10.20 6.49 -11.54
CA ILE A 33 9.76 5.14 -11.18
C ILE A 33 9.08 5.21 -9.81
N ILE A 34 7.80 4.87 -9.76
CA ILE A 34 7.07 4.66 -8.51
C ILE A 34 7.48 3.30 -7.97
N GLY A 35 7.90 3.24 -6.70
CA GLY A 35 8.29 1.98 -6.05
C GLY A 35 7.17 0.94 -6.08
N ARG A 36 7.54 -0.34 -5.97
CA ARG A 36 6.61 -1.48 -6.12
C ARG A 36 5.56 -1.61 -5.01
N TYR A 37 5.84 -1.11 -3.82
CA TYR A 37 5.00 -1.28 -2.64
C TYR A 37 4.54 0.07 -2.11
N ALA A 38 3.24 0.21 -1.88
CA ALA A 38 2.65 1.37 -1.23
C ALA A 38 2.19 1.00 0.19
N VAL A 39 2.58 1.80 1.18
CA VAL A 39 2.13 1.68 2.56
C VAL A 39 0.92 2.59 2.76
N TRP A 40 -0.16 2.01 3.26
CA TRP A 40 -1.44 2.67 3.49
C TRP A 40 -1.69 2.83 4.99
N SER A 41 -1.95 4.05 5.45
CA SER A 41 -2.34 4.33 6.83
C SER A 41 -3.81 4.75 6.89
N PRO A 42 -4.57 4.30 7.90
CA PRO A 42 -5.94 4.76 8.09
C PRO A 42 -5.96 6.27 8.37
N LEU A 43 -7.01 6.93 7.89
CA LEU A 43 -7.29 8.32 8.21
C LEU A 43 -7.86 8.41 9.62
N LYS A 44 -7.37 9.37 10.41
CA LYS A 44 -7.65 9.44 11.86
C LYS A 44 -9.14 9.67 12.16
N ASP A 45 -9.83 10.46 11.34
CA ASP A 45 -11.17 10.98 11.63
C ASP A 45 -12.21 10.69 10.54
N LYS A 46 -11.86 9.86 9.55
CA LYS A 46 -12.77 9.47 8.46
C LYS A 46 -12.43 8.09 7.89
N PRO A 47 -13.39 7.41 7.25
CA PRO A 47 -13.12 6.16 6.53
C PRO A 47 -12.04 6.32 5.45
N GLY A 48 -11.38 5.21 5.16
CA GLY A 48 -10.35 5.10 4.14
C GLY A 48 -8.92 5.25 4.64
N HIS A 49 -8.01 5.18 3.68
CA HIS A 49 -6.57 5.20 3.92
C HIS A 49 -5.88 6.21 3.01
N MET A 50 -4.67 6.60 3.40
CA MET A 50 -3.77 7.38 2.57
C MET A 50 -2.44 6.65 2.40
N ILE A 51 -1.82 6.83 1.24
CA ILE A 51 -0.46 6.38 1.02
C ILE A 51 0.47 7.28 1.85
N ILE A 52 1.26 6.67 2.71
CA ILE A 52 2.25 7.38 3.54
C ILE A 52 3.69 7.12 3.09
N GLU A 53 3.92 6.06 2.31
CA GLU A 53 5.23 5.75 1.73
C GLU A 53 5.07 4.87 0.50
N VAL A 54 5.98 5.03 -0.46
CA VAL A 54 6.14 4.12 -1.59
C VAL A 54 7.60 3.71 -1.70
N GLY A 55 7.87 2.42 -1.79
CA GLY A 55 9.22 1.88 -1.81
C GLY A 55 9.34 0.54 -2.55
N ASN A 56 10.57 0.07 -2.74
CA ASN A 56 10.85 -1.20 -3.42
C ASN A 56 11.21 -2.34 -2.47
N ASP A 57 11.62 -2.03 -1.24
CA ASP A 57 12.01 -3.00 -0.23
C ASP A 57 10.82 -3.33 0.68
N LEU A 58 10.14 -4.44 0.39
CA LEU A 58 9.01 -4.91 1.17
C LEU A 58 9.40 -5.17 2.64
N THR A 59 10.55 -5.80 2.87
CA THR A 59 11.00 -6.17 4.22
C THR A 59 11.24 -4.92 5.07
N HIS A 60 11.89 -3.91 4.48
CA HIS A 60 12.10 -2.63 5.15
C HIS A 60 10.77 -1.96 5.53
N LEU A 61 9.81 -1.90 4.60
CA LEU A 61 8.50 -1.28 4.86
C LEU A 61 7.72 -2.04 5.94
N GLN A 62 7.71 -3.37 5.90
CA GLN A 62 7.06 -4.18 6.93
C GLN A 62 7.65 -3.94 8.32
N GLN A 63 8.98 -3.88 8.43
CA GLN A 63 9.66 -3.62 9.70
C GLN A 63 9.37 -2.21 10.22
N LYS A 64 9.47 -1.19 9.34
CA LYS A 64 9.28 0.22 9.70
C LYS A 64 7.89 0.50 10.25
N TYR A 65 6.86 -0.14 9.69
CA TYR A 65 5.46 0.10 10.04
C TYR A 65 4.83 -1.03 10.85
N ASN A 66 5.61 -2.03 11.25
CA ASN A 66 5.16 -3.22 11.98
C ASN A 66 3.98 -3.93 11.29
N ILE A 67 4.12 -4.21 10.00
CA ILE A 67 3.09 -4.82 9.14
C ILE A 67 3.42 -6.29 8.91
N SER A 68 2.51 -7.18 9.31
CA SER A 68 2.62 -8.63 9.09
C SER A 68 2.27 -9.04 7.66
N ASP A 69 2.73 -10.22 7.23
CA ASP A 69 2.54 -10.74 5.87
C ASP A 69 1.06 -10.84 5.43
N ASN A 70 0.15 -11.09 6.37
CA ASN A 70 -1.30 -11.14 6.12
C ASN A 70 -1.93 -9.76 5.80
N LEU A 71 -1.17 -8.68 5.95
CA LEU A 71 -1.55 -7.31 5.57
C LEU A 71 -0.76 -6.82 4.37
N VAL A 72 -0.22 -7.74 3.57
CA VAL A 72 0.38 -7.47 2.26
C VAL A 72 -0.56 -8.00 1.19
N PHE A 73 -1.13 -7.10 0.38
CA PHE A 73 -2.11 -7.44 -0.64
C PHE A 73 -1.52 -7.24 -2.04
N LYS A 74 -1.77 -8.20 -2.93
CA LYS A 74 -1.43 -8.06 -4.35
C LYS A 74 -2.70 -7.77 -5.14
N PHE A 75 -2.72 -6.65 -5.85
CA PHE A 75 -3.80 -6.39 -6.79
C PHE A 75 -3.54 -7.21 -8.05
N LEU A 76 -4.30 -8.28 -8.23
CA LEU A 76 -4.38 -8.99 -9.51
C LEU A 76 -5.16 -8.08 -10.47
N LYS A 77 -4.53 -7.70 -11.59
CA LYS A 77 -5.21 -7.01 -12.69
C LYS A 77 -6.13 -7.97 -13.43
#